data_AF-I4DKV5-F1
#
_entry.id   AF-I4DKV5-F1
#
_cell.length_a   1.000
_cell.length_b   1.000
_cell.length_c   1.000
_cell.angle_alpha   90.00
_cell.angle_beta   90.00
_cell.angle_gamma   90.00
#
_symmetry.space_group_name_H-M   'P 1'
#
loop_
_entity.id
_entity.type
_entity.pdbx_description
1 polymer ?
#
loop_
_entity_poly.entity_id
_entity_poly.type
_entity_poly.pdbx_seq_one_letter_code
_entity_poly.pdbx_strand_id
1 'polypeptide(L)'
;MQLDEDEYVAKFKCTLMDIVLAWCKGATFLDICKMTDVFEGSIIRCIRRLEEVLRQLCQAAKSIGNTDLEEKFSSAITMLKRDIIFAASLYM
;
A
#
# COMPACT_ATOMS: atom_id res chain seq x y z
N MET A 1 24.96 18.13 -6.63
CA MET A 1 24.52 16.75 -6.93
C MET A 1 23.70 16.86 -8.21
N GLN A 2 24.23 16.44 -9.36
CA GLN A 2 23.45 16.39 -10.59
C GLN A 2 22.46 15.24 -10.44
N LEU A 3 21.18 15.57 -10.36
CA LEU A 3 20.09 14.60 -10.35
C LEU A 3 19.82 14.24 -11.80
N ASP A 4 20.01 12.98 -12.15
CA ASP A 4 19.52 12.45 -13.41
C ASP A 4 18.01 12.24 -13.31
N GLU A 5 17.24 12.90 -14.18
CA GLU A 5 15.78 12.92 -14.14
C GLU A 5 15.20 11.53 -14.43
N ASP A 6 15.77 10.83 -15.41
CA ASP A 6 15.32 9.51 -15.83
C ASP A 6 15.57 8.46 -14.74
N GLU A 7 16.74 8.49 -14.10
CA GLU A 7 17.03 7.63 -12.95
C GLU A 7 16.14 7.94 -11.74
N TYR A 8 15.75 9.19 -11.53
CA TYR A 8 14.84 9.54 -10.43
C TYR A 8 13.44 8.97 -10.65
N VAL A 9 12.89 9.11 -11.86
CA VAL A 9 11.57 8.60 -12.22
C VAL A 9 11.55 7.07 -12.20
N ALA A 10 12.62 6.42 -12.68
CA ALA A 10 12.74 4.96 -12.73
C ALA A 10 12.70 4.28 -11.34
N LYS A 11 12.91 5.03 -10.24
CA LYS A 11 12.82 4.48 -8.87
C LYS A 11 11.39 4.11 -8.47
N PHE A 12 10.37 4.71 -9.10
CA PHE A 12 8.97 4.42 -8.81
C PHE A 12 8.47 3.24 -9.64
N LYS A 13 8.47 2.05 -9.03
CA LYS A 13 7.97 0.83 -9.69
C LYS A 13 6.45 0.72 -9.55
N CYS A 14 5.73 0.89 -10.66
CA CYS A 14 4.26 0.82 -10.71
C CYS A 14 3.70 -0.62 -10.83
N THR A 15 4.55 -1.64 -10.82
CA THR A 15 4.16 -3.04 -11.11
C THR A 15 3.16 -3.63 -10.12
N LEU A 16 3.10 -3.13 -8.89
CA LEU A 16 2.17 -3.62 -7.86
C LEU A 16 0.85 -2.83 -7.81
N MET A 17 0.67 -1.83 -8.67
CA MET A 17 -0.49 -0.92 -8.60
C MET A 17 -1.82 -1.67 -8.81
N ASP A 18 -1.89 -2.52 -9.83
CA ASP A 18 -3.10 -3.29 -10.15
C ASP A 18 -3.42 -4.33 -9.07
N ILE A 19 -2.40 -4.89 -8.44
CA ILE A 19 -2.50 -5.88 -7.36
C ILE A 19 -3.11 -5.26 -6.12
N VAL A 20 -2.61 -4.10 -5.71
CA VAL A 20 -3.15 -3.34 -4.57
C VAL A 20 -4.60 -2.93 -4.83
N LEU A 21 -4.92 -2.51 -6.06
CA LEU A 21 -6.28 -2.16 -6.44
C LEU A 21 -7.22 -3.39 -6.37
N ALA A 22 -6.80 -4.54 -6.90
CA ALA A 22 -7.56 -5.78 -6.83
C ALA A 22 -7.81 -6.21 -5.37
N TRP A 23 -6.80 -6.07 -4.51
CA TRP A 23 -6.90 -6.35 -3.07
C TRP A 23 -7.94 -5.45 -2.38
N CYS A 24 -7.88 -4.14 -2.62
CA CYS A 24 -8.87 -3.20 -2.08
C CYS A 24 -10.30 -3.49 -2.58
N LYS A 25 -10.44 -4.01 -3.81
CA LYS A 25 -11.72 -4.45 -4.38
C LYS A 25 -12.23 -5.80 -3.82
N GLY A 26 -11.45 -6.48 -2.98
CA GLY A 26 -11.85 -7.71 -2.32
C GLY A 26 -11.43 -8.99 -3.04
N ALA A 27 -10.45 -8.93 -3.93
CA ALA A 27 -9.82 -10.13 -4.48
C ALA A 27 -9.15 -10.97 -3.38
N THR A 28 -9.15 -12.29 -3.52
CA THR A 28 -8.50 -13.16 -2.54
C THR A 28 -6.98 -13.08 -2.64
N PHE A 29 -6.26 -13.47 -1.57
CA PHE A 29 -4.80 -13.47 -1.58
C PHE A 29 -4.24 -14.37 -2.70
N LEU A 30 -4.92 -15.49 -2.98
CA LEU A 30 -4.53 -16.40 -4.04
C LEU A 30 -4.64 -15.76 -5.44
N ASP A 31 -5.69 -14.97 -5.67
CA ASP A 31 -5.90 -14.32 -6.97
C ASP A 31 -4.83 -13.25 -7.21
N ILE A 32 -4.51 -12.45 -6.21
CA ILE A 32 -3.47 -11.42 -6.35
C ILE A 32 -2.08 -12.02 -6.54
N CYS A 33 -1.78 -13.17 -5.94
CA CYS A 33 -0.52 -13.89 -6.16
C CYS A 33 -0.40 -14.47 -7.57
N LYS A 34 -1.52 -14.76 -8.24
CA LYS A 34 -1.50 -15.23 -9.64
C LYS A 34 -1.35 -14.10 -10.67
N MET A 35 -1.58 -12.85 -10.25
CA MET A 35 -1.46 -11.68 -11.13
C MET A 35 0.00 -11.23 -11.33
N THR A 36 0.95 -11.78 -10.56
CA THR A 36 2.35 -11.36 -10.59
C THR A 36 3.30 -12.50 -10.25
N ASP A 37 4.51 -12.45 -10.78
CA ASP A 37 5.61 -13.37 -10.42
C ASP A 37 6.40 -12.91 -9.18
N VAL A 38 5.96 -11.84 -8.51
CA VAL A 38 6.58 -11.34 -7.28
C VAL A 38 6.23 -12.26 -6.11
N PHE A 39 7.24 -12.62 -5.32
CA PHE A 39 7.06 -13.41 -4.09
C PHE A 39 6.00 -12.83 -3.15
N GLU A 40 5.18 -13.70 -2.58
CA GLU A 40 4.04 -13.39 -1.71
C GLU A 40 4.47 -12.57 -0.49
N GLY A 41 5.61 -12.92 0.11
CA GLY A 41 6.17 -12.17 1.24
C GLY A 41 6.59 -10.74 0.87
N SER A 42 6.97 -10.49 -0.39
CA SER A 42 7.25 -9.14 -0.88
C SER A 42 5.96 -8.35 -1.09
N ILE A 43 4.90 -8.98 -1.58
CA ILE A 43 3.56 -8.36 -1.70
C ILE A 43 3.05 -7.94 -0.32
N ILE A 44 3.09 -8.84 0.67
CA ILE A 44 2.66 -8.57 2.06
C ILE A 44 3.46 -7.39 2.64
N ARG A 45 4.80 -7.40 2.50
CA ARG A 45 5.65 -6.30 2.99
C ARG A 45 5.33 -4.97 2.31
N CYS A 46 5.12 -4.97 0.99
CA CYS A 46 4.75 -3.77 0.24
C CYS A 46 3.40 -3.20 0.70
N ILE A 47 2.38 -4.04 0.90
CA ILE A 47 1.06 -3.61 1.36
C ILE A 47 1.12 -3.06 2.78
N ARG A 48 1.86 -3.72 3.70
CA ARG A 48 2.07 -3.19 5.06
C ARG A 48 2.78 -1.85 5.06
N ARG A 49 3.83 -1.69 4.24
CA ARG A 49 4.52 -0.41 4.08
C ARG A 49 3.61 0.68 3.49
N LEU A 50 2.75 0.33 2.55
CA LEU A 50 1.77 1.26 2.00
C LEU A 50 0.76 1.74 3.06
N GLU A 51 0.33 0.83 3.94
CA GLU A 51 -0.54 1.18 5.07
C GLU A 51 0.11 2.18 6.03
N GLU A 52 1.39 2.00 6.34
CA GLU A 52 2.16 2.92 7.18
C GLU A 52 2.24 4.32 6.54
N VAL A 53 2.49 4.39 5.23
CA VAL A 53 2.52 5.66 4.48
C VAL A 53 1.15 6.33 4.50
N LEU A 54 0.06 5.59 4.31
CA LEU A 54 -1.30 6.16 4.37
C LEU A 54 -1.62 6.72 5.75
N ARG A 55 -1.14 6.10 6.84
CA ARG A 55 -1.29 6.67 8.19
C ARG A 55 -0.54 7.97 8.36
N GLN A 56 0.68 8.06 7.84
CA GLN A 56 1.46 9.29 7.87
C GLN A 56 0.76 10.40 7.07
N LEU A 57 0.21 10.07 5.90
CA LEU A 57 -0.57 11.01 5.09
C LEU A 57 -1.87 11.45 5.78
N CYS A 58 -2.55 10.56 6.49
CA CYS A 58 -3.72 10.90 7.30
C CYS A 58 -3.38 11.92 8.40
N GLN A 59 -2.25 11.73 9.10
CA GLN A 59 -1.77 12.69 10.10
C GLN A 59 -1.39 14.03 9.46
N ALA A 60 -0.70 14.01 8.31
CA ALA A 60 -0.36 15.22 7.58
C ALA A 60 -1.61 16.00 7.11
N ALA A 61 -2.62 15.30 6.56
CA ALA A 61 -3.89 15.88 6.15
C ALA A 61 -4.61 16.56 7.32
N LYS A 62 -4.62 15.89 8.48
CA LYS A 62 -5.15 16.45 9.72
C LYS A 62 -4.41 17.71 10.17
N SER A 63 -3.07 17.72 10.10
CA SER A 63 -2.26 18.90 10.42
C SER A 63 -2.50 20.08 9.47
N ILE A 64 -2.83 19.82 8.21
CA ILE A 64 -3.20 20.85 7.22
C ILE A 64 -4.63 21.36 7.45
N GLY A 65 -5.48 20.59 8.16
CA GLY A 65 -6.90 20.90 8.34
C GLY A 65 -7.77 20.47 7.16
N ASN A 66 -7.29 19.55 6.32
CA ASN A 66 -8.05 19.02 5.17
C ASN A 66 -8.76 17.71 5.56
N THR A 67 -10.01 17.84 5.97
CA THR A 67 -10.86 16.71 6.42
C THR A 67 -11.20 15.75 5.29
N ASP A 68 -11.39 16.23 4.05
CA ASP A 68 -11.70 15.37 2.91
C ASP A 68 -10.56 14.38 2.61
N LEU A 69 -9.31 14.85 2.72
CA LEU A 69 -8.14 14.00 2.54
C LEU A 69 -7.96 13.02 3.71
N GLU A 70 -8.22 13.46 4.94
CA GLU A 70 -8.20 12.60 6.12
C GLU A 70 -9.18 11.42 5.96
N GLU A 71 -10.43 11.70 5.59
CA GLU A 71 -11.46 10.67 5.37
C GLU A 71 -11.11 9.73 4.22
N LYS A 72 -10.56 10.25 3.11
CA LYS A 72 -10.11 9.42 1.99
C LYS A 72 -9.00 8.46 2.40
N PHE A 73 -7.99 8.93 3.13
CA PHE A 73 -6.89 8.08 3.59
C PHE A 73 -7.35 7.07 4.64
N SER A 74 -8.22 7.46 5.57
CA SER A 74 -8.82 6.56 6.56
C SER A 74 -9.64 5.44 5.89
N SER A 75 -10.43 5.79 4.88
CA SER A 75 -11.20 4.83 4.08
C SER A 75 -10.29 3.87 3.32
N ALA A 76 -9.22 4.38 2.69
CA ALA A 76 -8.24 3.55 1.99
C ALA A 76 -7.53 2.54 2.93
N ILE A 77 -7.14 2.98 4.14
CA ILE A 77 -6.55 2.10 5.16
C ILE A 77 -7.51 0.96 5.52
N THR A 78 -8.80 1.27 5.66
CA THR A 78 -9.83 0.27 6.02
C THR A 78 -10.00 -0.76 4.91
N MET A 79 -9.94 -0.37 3.64
CA MET A 79 -10.00 -1.31 2.50
C MET A 79 -8.76 -2.20 2.39
N LEU A 80 -7.59 -1.69 2.81
CA LEU A 80 -6.33 -2.44 2.79
C LEU A 80 -6.23 -3.49 3.90
N LYS A 81 -6.76 -3.19 5.09
CA LYS A 81 -6.68 -4.04 6.29
C LYS A 81 -7.64 -5.22 6.24
N ARG A 82 -7.20 -6.32 5.63
CA ARG A 82 -7.98 -7.56 5.52
C ARG A 82 -7.10 -8.79 5.69
N ASP A 83 -7.71 -9.85 6.20
CA ASP A 83 -7.23 -11.23 6.16
C ASP A 83 -5.73 -11.44 6.47
N ILE A 84 -5.09 -12.33 5.71
CA ILE A 84 -3.76 -12.87 5.95
C ILE A 84 -2.64 -11.82 5.96
N ILE A 85 -2.83 -10.69 5.28
CA ILE A 85 -1.81 -9.63 5.17
C ILE A 85 -1.59 -8.94 6.52
N PHE A 86 -2.59 -8.99 7.41
CA PHE A 86 -2.55 -8.39 8.75
C PHE A 86 -2.62 -9.43 9.88
N ALA A 87 -2.39 -10.71 9.56
CA ALA A 87 -2.27 -11.75 10.58
C ALA A 87 -1.10 -11.42 11.55
N ALA A 88 -1.34 -11.61 12.85
CA ALA A 88 -0.34 -11.33 13.86
C ALA A 88 0.88 -12.27 13.72
N SER A 89 2.05 -11.77 14.10
CA SER A 89 3.25 -12.61 14.17
C SER A 89 3.10 -13.69 15.24
N LEU A 90 3.67 -14.86 15.01
CA LEU A 90 3.69 -15.97 15.98
C LEU A 90 4.51 -15.69 17.26
N TYR A 91 5.30 -14.61 17.27
CA TYR A 91 6.12 -14.17 18.41
C TYR A 91 5.44 -13.10 19.29
N MET A 92 4.15 -12.86 19.06
CA MET A 92 3.35 -11.92 19.84
C MET A 92 2.54 -12.66 20.90
#